data_AF-A0A531LL39-F1
#
_entry.id   AF-A0A531LL39-F1
#
_cell.length_a   1.000
_cell.length_b   1.000
_cell.length_c   1.000
_cell.angle_alpha   90.00
_cell.angle_beta   90.00
_cell.angle_gamma   90.00
#
_symmetry.space_group_name_H-M   'P 1'
#
loop_
_entity.id
_entity.type
_entity.pdbx_description
1 polymer ?
#
loop_
_entity_poly.entity_id
_entity_poly.type
_entity_poly.pdbx_seq_one_letter_code
_entity_poly.pdbx_strand_id
1 'polypeptide(L)'
;NMITAGLRGVEFVVANTDAQALTMSKASRLIQLGAHVTEGLGAGSQPEVGRAAAEECIDEILDHLTNTHMCFVTAGMGGGTGTGAA
;
A
#
# COMPACT_ATOMS: atom_id res chain seq x y z
N ASN A 1 -13.65 3.40 -7.72
CA ASN A 1 -12.94 2.44 -6.85
C ASN A 1 -13.47 1.03 -7.15
N MET A 2 -12.60 0.07 -7.44
CA MET A 2 -12.94 -1.32 -7.81
C MET A 2 -13.85 -2.02 -6.77
N ILE A 3 -13.69 -1.69 -5.49
CA ILE A 3 -14.54 -2.20 -4.41
C ILE A 3 -15.99 -1.74 -4.61
N THR A 4 -16.20 -0.46 -4.91
CA THR A 4 -17.55 0.11 -5.14
C THR A 4 -18.17 -0.38 -6.44
N ALA A 5 -17.35 -0.72 -7.44
CA ALA A 5 -17.80 -1.35 -8.67
C ALA A 5 -18.21 -2.82 -8.49
N GLY A 6 -18.00 -3.41 -7.31
CA GLY A 6 -18.46 -4.76 -6.97
C GLY A 6 -17.65 -5.87 -7.62
N LEU A 7 -16.35 -5.66 -7.87
CA LEU A 7 -15.46 -6.72 -8.35
C LEU A 7 -15.43 -7.88 -7.33
N ARG A 8 -15.71 -9.10 -7.81
CA ARG A 8 -15.81 -10.32 -6.98
C ARG A 8 -14.66 -11.27 -7.28
N GLY A 9 -14.41 -12.20 -6.34
CA GLY A 9 -13.37 -13.23 -6.49
C GLY A 9 -11.95 -12.71 -6.29
N VAL A 10 -11.80 -11.51 -5.71
CA VAL A 10 -10.51 -10.91 -5.38
C VAL A 10 -10.52 -10.41 -3.94
N GLU A 11 -9.35 -10.41 -3.32
CA GLU A 11 -9.12 -9.74 -2.04
C GLU A 11 -8.41 -8.41 -2.30
N PHE A 12 -8.86 -7.36 -1.62
CA PHE A 12 -8.26 -6.04 -1.73
C PHE A 12 -7.37 -5.76 -0.53
N VAL A 13 -6.11 -5.43 -0.82
CA VAL A 13 -5.15 -4.89 0.14
C VAL A 13 -4.80 -3.47 -0.30
N VAL A 14 -4.80 -2.51 0.63
CA VAL A 14 -4.31 -1.16 0.36
C VAL A 14 -3.08 -0.91 1.23
N ALA A 15 -1.97 -0.58 0.59
CA ALA A 15 -0.73 -0.19 1.25
C ALA A 15 -0.46 1.28 0.98
N ASN A 16 -0.21 2.07 2.02
CA ASN A 16 0.12 3.49 1.87
C ASN A 16 0.95 3.99 3.05
N THR A 17 1.79 4.99 2.83
CA THR A 17 2.54 5.69 3.89
C THR A 17 1.69 6.73 4.63
N ASP A 18 0.62 7.21 4.01
CA ASP A 18 -0.28 8.20 4.61
C ASP A 18 -1.38 7.50 5.44
N ALA A 19 -1.33 7.69 6.76
CA ALA A 19 -2.26 7.08 7.69
C ALA A 19 -3.68 7.61 7.54
N GLN A 20 -3.85 8.91 7.24
CA GLN A 20 -5.17 9.51 7.04
C GLN A 20 -5.83 8.91 5.79
N ALA A 21 -5.08 8.79 4.70
CA ALA A 21 -5.56 8.17 3.47
C ALA A 21 -6.00 6.71 3.70
N LEU A 22 -5.27 5.94 4.52
CA LEU A 22 -5.64 4.57 4.87
C LEU A 22 -6.98 4.49 5.62
N THR A 23 -7.23 5.39 6.58
CA THR A 23 -8.51 5.38 7.32
C THR A 23 -9.74 5.60 6.44
N MET A 24 -9.57 6.22 5.27
CA MET A 24 -10.66 6.43 4.30
C MET A 24 -10.87 5.24 3.35
N SER A 25 -9.98 4.24 3.38
CA SER A 25 -10.06 3.08 2.50
C SER A 25 -11.22 2.16 2.88
N LYS A 26 -11.82 1.53 1.87
CA LYS A 26 -12.87 0.52 2.03
C LYS A 26 -12.33 -0.91 1.95
N ALA A 27 -11.02 -1.08 1.77
CA ALA A 27 -10.40 -2.39 1.72
C ALA A 27 -10.42 -3.03 3.12
N SER A 28 -10.58 -4.35 3.18
CA SER A 28 -10.58 -5.11 4.44
C SER A 28 -9.19 -5.24 5.04
N ARG A 29 -8.15 -5.12 4.22
CA ARG A 29 -6.75 -5.27 4.61
C ARG A 29 -5.99 -3.99 4.28
N LEU A 30 -5.43 -3.37 5.31
CA LEU A 30 -4.70 -2.11 5.22
C LEU A 30 -3.29 -2.32 5.76
N ILE A 31 -2.28 -1.82 5.05
CA ILE A 31 -0.88 -1.85 5.46
C ILE A 31 -0.40 -0.40 5.52
N GLN A 32 0.06 0.03 6.70
CA GLN A 32 0.71 1.33 6.83
C GLN A 32 2.20 1.18 6.58
N LEU A 33 2.65 1.65 5.42
CA LEU A 33 4.05 1.58 5.01
C LEU A 33 4.90 2.59 5.76
N GLY A 34 6.08 2.18 6.21
CA GLY A 34 7.09 3.07 6.78
C GLY A 34 6.56 3.92 7.93
N ALA A 35 5.91 3.29 8.92
CA ALA A 35 5.40 4.00 10.09
C ALA A 35 6.51 4.75 10.83
N HIS A 36 7.73 4.20 10.85
CA HIS A 36 8.90 4.89 11.42
C HIS A 36 9.53 5.90 10.44
N VAL A 37 9.57 5.59 9.14
CA VAL A 37 10.17 6.47 8.12
C VAL A 37 9.36 7.74 7.88
N THR A 38 8.03 7.65 7.92
CA THR A 38 7.12 8.73 7.49
C THR A 38 6.26 9.30 8.61
N GLU A 39 6.22 8.64 9.77
CA GLU A 39 5.32 8.99 10.88
C GLU A 39 3.84 9.09 10.47
N GLY A 40 3.46 8.41 9.38
CA GLY A 40 2.10 8.43 8.83
C GLY A 40 1.75 9.67 7.99
N LEU A 41 2.72 10.55 7.69
CA LEU A 41 2.52 11.79 6.92
C LEU A 41 2.63 11.60 5.40
N GLY A 42 3.04 10.42 4.95
CA GLY A 42 3.24 10.11 3.54
C GLY A 42 4.66 10.33 3.03
N ALA A 43 4.94 9.84 1.82
CA ALA A 43 6.28 9.88 1.22
C ALA A 43 6.67 11.24 0.59
N GLY A 44 5.81 12.27 0.64
CA GLY A 44 6.16 13.62 0.18
C GLY A 44 6.65 13.72 -1.27
N SER A 45 6.09 12.94 -2.21
CA SER A 45 6.52 12.85 -3.61
C SER A 45 7.95 12.35 -3.85
N GLN A 46 8.59 11.74 -2.85
CA GLN A 46 9.94 11.18 -2.91
C GLN A 46 9.87 9.66 -3.07
N PRO A 47 10.22 9.08 -4.25
CA PRO A 47 10.17 7.65 -4.48
C PRO A 47 11.07 6.84 -3.54
N GLU A 48 12.24 7.37 -3.19
CA GLU A 48 13.18 6.72 -2.26
C GLU A 48 12.59 6.52 -0.86
N VAL A 49 11.74 7.45 -0.40
CA VAL A 49 10.99 7.33 0.86
C VAL A 49 9.94 6.23 0.74
N GLY A 50 9.22 6.18 -0.40
CA GLY A 50 8.27 5.11 -0.69
C GLY A 50 8.92 3.72 -0.68
N ARG A 51 10.10 3.59 -1.31
CA ARG A 51 10.87 2.34 -1.32
C ARG A 51 11.31 1.92 0.08
N ALA A 52 11.92 2.82 0.84
CA ALA A 52 12.36 2.53 2.21
C ALA A 52 11.19 2.13 3.11
N ALA A 53 10.03 2.78 2.95
CA ALA A 53 8.81 2.44 3.67
C ALA A 53 8.26 1.05 3.32
N ALA A 54 8.42 0.60 2.07
CA ALA A 54 8.05 -0.75 1.65
C ALA A 54 9.03 -1.81 2.17
N GLU A 55 10.33 -1.52 2.13
CA GLU A 55 11.39 -2.39 2.67
C GLU A 55 11.22 -2.60 4.19
N GLU A 56 10.86 -1.55 4.93
CA GLU A 56 10.54 -1.62 6.37
C GLU A 56 9.38 -2.60 6.66
N CYS A 57 8.40 -2.66 5.77
CA CYS A 57 7.17 -3.44 5.95
C CYS A 57 7.15 -4.75 5.14
N ILE A 58 8.30 -5.23 4.66
CA ILE A 58 8.35 -6.37 3.74
C ILE A 58 7.73 -7.64 4.33
N ASP A 59 7.97 -7.91 5.62
CA ASP A 59 7.42 -9.10 6.29
C ASP A 59 5.88 -9.03 6.36
N GLU A 60 5.31 -7.86 6.68
CA GLU A 60 3.87 -7.66 6.68
C GLU A 60 3.27 -7.79 5.28
N ILE A 61 3.94 -7.25 4.25
CA ILE A 61 3.50 -7.41 2.85
C ILE A 61 3.48 -8.90 2.47
N LEU A 62 4.51 -9.67 2.84
CA LEU A 62 4.60 -11.10 2.55
C LEU A 62 3.53 -11.92 3.30
N ASP A 63 3.28 -11.61 4.57
CA ASP A 63 2.18 -12.19 5.33
C ASP A 63 0.84 -11.91 4.65
N HIS A 64 0.69 -10.71 4.07
CA HIS A 64 -0.49 -10.36 3.31
C HIS A 64 -0.67 -11.13 2.00
N LEU A 65 0.43 -11.54 1.38
CA LEU A 65 0.44 -12.31 0.13
C LEU A 65 0.42 -13.83 0.35
N THR A 66 0.48 -14.31 1.59
CA THR A 66 0.44 -15.74 1.89
C THR A 66 -0.81 -16.40 1.30
N ASN A 67 -0.65 -17.57 0.66
CA ASN A 67 -1.68 -18.30 -0.09
C ASN A 67 -2.24 -17.58 -1.33
N THR A 68 -1.60 -16.51 -1.80
CA THR A 68 -1.98 -15.81 -3.04
C THR A 68 -1.39 -16.53 -4.26
N HIS A 69 -2.27 -16.97 -5.18
CA HIS A 69 -1.83 -17.58 -6.45
C HIS A 69 -1.47 -16.54 -7.51
N MET A 70 -2.10 -15.36 -7.45
CA MET A 70 -1.89 -14.27 -8.39
C MET A 70 -2.07 -12.93 -7.68
N CYS A 71 -1.07 -12.06 -7.78
CA CYS A 71 -1.09 -10.72 -7.20
C CYS A 71 -1.12 -9.67 -8.32
N PHE A 72 -2.00 -8.67 -8.18
CA PHE A 72 -2.04 -7.51 -9.04
C PHE A 72 -1.65 -6.27 -8.25
N VAL A 73 -0.56 -5.63 -8.66
CA VAL A 73 -0.12 -4.35 -8.09
C VAL A 73 -0.66 -3.23 -8.97
N THR A 74 -1.39 -2.30 -8.35
CA THR A 74 -1.89 -1.09 -9.02
C THR A 74 -1.41 0.13 -8.24
N ALA A 75 -0.64 0.99 -8.91
CA ALA A 75 -0.12 2.21 -8.32
C ALA A 75 -0.22 3.36 -9.32
N GLY A 76 -0.45 4.57 -8.80
CA GLY A 76 -0.29 5.80 -9.56
C GLY A 76 1.18 6.20 -9.58
N MET A 77 1.78 6.24 -10.77
CA MET A 77 3.17 6.65 -10.96
C MET A 77 3.32 8.18 -10.90
N GLY A 78 4.51 8.65 -10.51
CA GLY A 78 4.88 10.07 -10.45
C GLY A 78 4.86 10.68 -9.04
N GLY A 79 4.26 9.99 -8.07
CA GLY A 79 4.32 10.36 -6.64
C GLY A 79 5.47 9.68 -5.89
N GLY A 80 5.45 9.72 -4.56
CA GLY A 80 6.47 9.07 -3.72
C GLY A 80 6.14 7.61 -3.45
N THR A 81 5.03 7.36 -2.74
CA THR A 81 4.62 6.03 -2.31
C THR A 81 4.41 5.08 -3.47
N GLY A 82 3.53 5.41 -4.42
CA GLY A 82 3.22 4.52 -5.55
C GLY A 82 4.41 4.27 -6.49
N THR A 83 5.30 5.25 -6.68
CA THR A 83 6.47 5.08 -7.55
C THR A 83 7.59 4.28 -6.90
N GLY A 84 7.74 4.41 -5.57
CA GLY A 84 8.83 3.79 -4.83
C GLY A 84 8.51 2.44 -4.19
N ALA A 85 7.26 2.24 -3.77
CA ALA A 85 6.83 1.08 -2.99
C ALA A 85 6.20 -0.04 -3.83
N ALA A 86 5.79 0.25 -5.07
CA ALA A 86 5.14 -0.70 -5.97
C ALA A 86 6.17 -1.53 -6.76
#